data_AF-X1QG73-F1
#
_entry.id   AF-X1QG73-F1
#
_cell.length_a   1.000
_cell.length_b   1.000
_cell.length_c   1.000
_cell.angle_alpha   90.00
_cell.angle_beta   90.00
_cell.angle_gamma   90.00
#
_symmetry.space_group_name_H-M   'P 1'
#
loop_
_entity.id
_entity.type
_entity.pdbx_description
1 polymer ?
#
loop_
_entity_poly.entity_id
_entity_poly.type
_entity_poly.pdbx_seq_one_letter_code
_entity_poly.pdbx_strand_id
1 'polypeptide(L)'
;LQGDWAVFAKIAGYFVYRVLPEDREDFLHDLLLKMVKVKAKYDVQGKTLTEAGLMWVGKYEALAYWAKRVYRLFGINCSNCTIEQRRECSAEIQFGQCPKSRRLQVLRLNKIIGDGNGDKPTELQDLIAGKSIDIDAKLDARRILQGLPKKLVKIGYKIYAGLPLEKEEKRYLKHWQAVHTTPLVLGQDHLDERILELLR
;
A
#
# COMPACT_ATOMS: atom_id res chain seq x y z
N LEU A 1 -28.36 1.01 -27.60
CA LEU A 1 -28.70 0.17 -26.43
C LEU A 1 -30.22 0.14 -26.31
N GLN A 2 -30.82 -1.02 -26.06
CA GLN A 2 -32.27 -1.20 -25.89
C GLN A 2 -32.56 -1.86 -24.53
N GLY A 3 -33.74 -1.60 -23.96
CA GLY A 3 -34.17 -2.16 -22.67
C GLY A 3 -33.41 -1.61 -21.47
N ASP A 4 -33.23 -2.44 -20.43
CA ASP A 4 -32.58 -2.08 -19.17
C ASP A 4 -31.18 -1.47 -19.34
N TRP A 5 -30.43 -1.95 -20.32
CA TRP A 5 -29.09 -1.45 -20.62
C TRP A 5 -29.06 0.02 -21.03
N ALA A 6 -30.12 0.52 -21.69
CA ALA A 6 -30.21 1.93 -22.05
C ALA A 6 -30.36 2.81 -20.80
N VAL A 7 -31.15 2.35 -19.82
CA VAL A 7 -31.34 3.03 -18.53
C VAL A 7 -30.03 2.98 -17.72
N PHE A 8 -29.39 1.81 -17.66
CA PHE A 8 -28.12 1.66 -16.96
C PHE A 8 -27.03 2.55 -17.54
N ALA A 9 -26.89 2.59 -18.87
CA ALA A 9 -25.91 3.45 -19.53
C ALA A 9 -26.19 4.94 -19.30
N LYS A 10 -27.47 5.36 -19.35
CA LYS A 10 -27.87 6.74 -19.02
C LYS A 10 -27.45 7.11 -17.60
N ILE A 11 -27.74 6.24 -16.63
CA ILE A 11 -27.39 6.48 -15.23
C ILE A 11 -25.88 6.47 -15.02
N ALA A 12 -25.18 5.49 -15.60
CA ALA A 12 -23.73 5.37 -15.49
C ALA A 12 -23.00 6.59 -16.05
N GLY A 13 -23.51 7.19 -17.13
CA GLY A 13 -22.96 8.43 -17.71
C GLY A 13 -22.83 9.58 -16.71
N TYR A 14 -23.75 9.70 -15.73
CA TYR A 14 -23.66 10.72 -14.68
C TYR A 14 -22.52 10.46 -13.66
N PHE A 15 -21.97 9.25 -13.60
CA PHE A 15 -20.92 8.91 -12.64
C PHE A 15 -19.54 8.80 -13.28
N VAL A 16 -19.46 8.39 -14.56
CA VAL A 16 -18.18 8.22 -15.27
C VAL A 16 -17.34 9.49 -15.27
N TYR A 17 -17.94 10.68 -15.41
CA TYR A 17 -17.16 11.93 -15.38
C TYR A 17 -16.52 12.24 -14.02
N ARG A 18 -17.01 11.61 -12.94
CA ARG A 18 -16.53 11.80 -11.56
C ARG A 18 -15.34 10.91 -11.22
N VAL A 19 -14.87 10.12 -12.18
CA VAL A 19 -13.75 9.18 -12.08
C VAL A 19 -12.59 9.72 -12.94
N LEU A 20 -11.35 9.29 -12.67
CA LEU A 20 -10.21 9.69 -13.50
C LEU A 20 -10.44 9.30 -14.97
N PRO A 21 -10.04 10.14 -15.93
CA PRO A 21 -10.21 9.87 -17.36
C PRO A 21 -9.72 8.49 -17.80
N GLU A 22 -8.57 8.06 -17.30
CA GLU A 22 -7.94 6.76 -17.60
C GLU A 22 -8.79 5.56 -17.14
N ASP A 23 -9.50 5.70 -16.02
CA ASP A 23 -10.27 4.62 -15.40
C ASP A 23 -11.75 4.63 -15.83
N ARG A 24 -12.15 5.52 -16.75
CA ARG A 24 -13.57 5.75 -17.09
C ARG A 24 -14.25 4.55 -17.73
N GLU A 25 -13.56 3.88 -18.63
CA GLU A 25 -14.10 2.73 -19.37
C GLU A 25 -14.25 1.52 -18.45
N ASP A 26 -13.22 1.22 -17.66
CA ASP A 26 -13.26 0.17 -16.64
C ASP A 26 -14.37 0.42 -15.61
N PHE A 27 -14.46 1.65 -15.10
CA PHE A 27 -15.51 2.03 -14.16
C PHE A 27 -16.91 1.92 -14.77
N LEU A 28 -17.08 2.32 -16.03
CA LEU A 28 -18.35 2.18 -16.73
C LEU A 28 -18.76 0.70 -16.81
N HIS A 29 -17.83 -0.17 -17.22
CA HIS A 29 -18.07 -1.61 -17.31
C HIS A 29 -18.45 -2.20 -15.94
N ASP A 30 -17.66 -1.93 -14.91
CA ASP A 30 -17.91 -2.39 -13.54
C ASP A 30 -19.27 -1.93 -13.01
N LEU A 31 -19.62 -0.67 -13.27
CA LEU A 31 -20.90 -0.11 -12.81
C LEU A 31 -22.09 -0.78 -13.49
N LEU A 32 -22.01 -1.01 -14.80
CA LEU A 32 -23.06 -1.71 -15.54
C LEU A 32 -23.25 -3.15 -15.03
N LEU A 33 -22.14 -3.88 -14.82
CA LEU A 33 -22.20 -5.22 -14.21
C LEU A 33 -22.82 -5.19 -12.81
N LYS A 34 -22.54 -4.15 -12.02
CA LYS A 34 -23.13 -4.00 -10.69
C LYS A 34 -24.63 -3.76 -10.75
N MET A 35 -25.09 -2.90 -11.64
CA MET A 35 -26.52 -2.63 -11.83
C MET A 35 -27.28 -3.90 -12.23
N VAL A 36 -26.72 -4.71 -13.13
CA VAL A 36 -27.30 -6.02 -13.50
C VAL A 36 -27.39 -6.96 -12.30
N LYS A 37 -26.30 -7.09 -11.53
CA LYS A 37 -26.27 -7.94 -10.33
C LYS A 37 -27.28 -7.48 -9.28
N VAL A 38 -27.46 -6.17 -9.09
CA VAL A 38 -28.45 -5.63 -8.16
C VAL A 38 -29.85 -5.88 -8.68
N LYS A 39 -30.12 -5.64 -9.97
CA LYS A 39 -31.43 -5.92 -10.57
C LYS A 39 -31.81 -7.40 -10.38
N ALA A 40 -30.93 -8.33 -10.70
CA ALA A 40 -31.18 -9.76 -10.51
C ALA A 40 -31.54 -10.12 -9.05
N LYS A 41 -30.92 -9.47 -8.06
CA LYS A 41 -31.27 -9.66 -6.64
C LYS A 41 -32.66 -9.12 -6.29
N TYR A 42 -33.05 -8.00 -6.90
CA TYR A 42 -34.37 -7.39 -6.70
C TYR A 42 -35.48 -8.20 -7.37
N ASP A 43 -35.21 -8.73 -8.57
CA ASP A 43 -36.15 -9.58 -9.31
C ASP A 43 -36.49 -10.86 -8.52
N VAL A 44 -35.50 -11.50 -7.87
CA VAL A 44 -35.72 -12.65 -6.97
C VAL A 44 -36.62 -12.29 -5.77
N GLN A 45 -36.58 -11.04 -5.31
CA GLN A 45 -37.43 -10.53 -4.23
C GLN A 45 -38.81 -10.05 -4.72
N GLY A 46 -39.11 -10.17 -6.01
CA GLY A 46 -40.34 -9.67 -6.62
C GLY A 46 -40.46 -8.14 -6.61
N LYS A 47 -39.35 -7.41 -6.43
CA LYS A 47 -39.33 -5.94 -6.42
C LYS A 47 -38.69 -5.43 -7.70
N THR A 48 -39.27 -4.40 -8.32
CA THR A 48 -38.65 -3.74 -9.45
C THR A 48 -37.61 -2.73 -8.98
N LEU A 49 -36.44 -2.72 -9.62
CA LEU A 49 -35.40 -1.75 -9.33
C LEU A 49 -35.72 -0.41 -10.00
N THR A 50 -35.95 0.63 -9.21
CA THR A 50 -36.24 1.99 -9.71
C THR A 50 -34.97 2.71 -10.15
N GLU A 51 -35.12 3.74 -11.00
CA GLU A 51 -34.01 4.62 -11.40
C GLU A 51 -33.31 5.25 -10.18
N ALA A 52 -34.06 5.61 -9.14
CA ALA A 52 -33.49 6.13 -7.90
C ALA A 52 -32.59 5.08 -7.22
N GLY A 53 -32.99 3.81 -7.19
CA GLY A 53 -32.16 2.72 -6.68
C GLY A 53 -30.86 2.56 -7.47
N LEU A 54 -30.92 2.65 -8.80
CA LEU A 54 -29.75 2.63 -9.67
C LEU A 54 -28.82 3.84 -9.47
N MET A 55 -29.39 5.02 -9.23
CA MET A 55 -28.62 6.22 -8.85
C MET A 55 -27.85 6.01 -7.54
N TRP A 56 -28.46 5.35 -6.55
CA TRP A 56 -27.77 4.97 -5.32
C TRP A 56 -26.62 3.99 -5.59
N VAL A 57 -26.84 2.98 -6.43
CA VAL A 57 -25.77 2.04 -6.83
C VAL A 57 -24.60 2.80 -7.45
N GLY A 58 -24.86 3.70 -8.41
CA GLY A 58 -23.82 4.54 -9.03
C GLY A 58 -23.08 5.43 -8.02
N LYS A 59 -23.81 6.03 -7.07
CA LYS A 59 -23.20 6.85 -6.01
C LYS A 59 -22.26 6.02 -5.12
N TYR A 60 -22.70 4.84 -4.68
CA TYR A 60 -21.88 4.00 -3.81
C TYR A 60 -20.66 3.42 -4.52
N GLU A 61 -20.79 3.02 -5.79
CA GLU A 61 -19.65 2.55 -6.58
C GLU A 61 -18.65 3.66 -6.86
N ALA A 62 -19.09 4.88 -7.15
CA ALA A 62 -18.19 6.03 -7.29
C ALA A 62 -17.44 6.33 -5.98
N LEU A 63 -18.12 6.26 -4.83
CA LEU A 63 -17.47 6.41 -3.53
C LEU A 63 -16.46 5.28 -3.25
N ALA A 64 -16.81 4.05 -3.59
CA ALA A 64 -15.93 2.89 -3.45
C ALA A 64 -14.68 3.00 -4.34
N TYR A 65 -14.83 3.50 -5.57
CA TYR A 65 -13.71 3.79 -6.47
C TYR A 65 -12.70 4.75 -5.81
N TRP A 66 -13.17 5.87 -5.29
CA TRP A 66 -12.29 6.86 -4.64
C TRP A 66 -11.65 6.32 -3.35
N ALA A 67 -12.40 5.55 -2.56
CA ALA A 67 -11.87 4.89 -1.37
C ALA A 67 -10.74 3.90 -1.70
N LYS A 68 -10.94 3.04 -2.70
CA LYS A 68 -9.92 2.10 -3.19
C LYS A 68 -8.70 2.85 -3.72
N ARG A 69 -8.90 3.96 -4.44
CA ARG A 69 -7.80 4.77 -4.96
C ARG A 69 -6.97 5.39 -3.84
N VAL A 70 -7.59 5.97 -2.82
CA VAL A 70 -6.89 6.52 -1.65
C VAL A 70 -6.09 5.43 -0.94
N TYR A 71 -6.68 4.24 -0.75
CA TYR A 71 -5.97 3.11 -0.15
C TYR A 71 -4.77 2.67 -0.98
N ARG A 72 -4.90 2.57 -2.31
CA ARG A 72 -3.79 2.19 -3.20
C ARG A 72 -2.63 3.18 -3.19
N LEU A 73 -2.93 4.48 -3.08
CA LEU A 73 -1.92 5.54 -3.17
C LEU A 73 -1.25 5.85 -1.83
N PHE A 74 -1.97 5.73 -0.72
CA PHE A 74 -1.48 6.14 0.60
C PHE A 74 -1.47 5.02 1.65
N GLY A 75 -2.04 3.85 1.35
CA GLY A 75 -2.19 2.76 2.32
C GLY A 75 -3.25 3.02 3.40
N ILE A 76 -4.01 4.11 3.30
CA ILE A 76 -4.95 4.55 4.34
C ILE A 76 -6.39 4.20 3.96
N ASN A 77 -7.09 3.51 4.86
CA ASN A 77 -8.51 3.17 4.70
C ASN A 77 -9.41 4.14 5.48
N CYS A 78 -9.58 5.36 4.98
CA CYS A 78 -10.47 6.36 5.58
C CYS A 78 -11.98 6.04 5.40
N SER A 79 -12.33 5.00 4.63
CA SER A 79 -13.72 4.60 4.38
C SER A 79 -14.39 4.02 5.62
N ASN A 80 -13.61 3.33 6.45
CA ASN A 80 -14.07 2.60 7.63
C ASN A 80 -13.77 3.32 8.95
N CYS A 81 -13.29 4.58 8.92
CA CYS A 81 -13.00 5.32 10.15
C CYS A 81 -14.27 5.62 10.95
N THR A 82 -14.19 5.45 12.28
CA THR A 82 -15.23 5.83 13.23
C THR A 82 -15.42 7.35 13.28
N ILE A 83 -16.53 7.80 13.88
CA ILE A 83 -16.78 9.24 14.04
C ILE A 83 -15.69 9.88 14.91
N GLU A 84 -15.24 9.19 15.96
CA GLU A 84 -14.17 9.64 16.86
C GLU A 84 -12.83 9.78 16.12
N GLN A 85 -12.43 8.74 15.37
CA GLN A 85 -11.22 8.79 14.52
C GLN A 85 -11.28 9.92 13.49
N ARG A 86 -12.47 10.21 12.94
CA ARG A 86 -12.65 11.35 12.03
C ARG A 86 -12.51 12.69 12.74
N ARG A 87 -12.97 12.80 13.99
CA ARG A 87 -12.84 14.01 14.81
C ARG A 87 -11.39 14.27 15.16
N GLU A 88 -10.68 13.26 15.66
CA GLU A 88 -9.24 13.33 15.94
C GLU A 88 -8.46 13.69 14.68
N CYS A 89 -8.71 12.98 13.58
CA CYS A 89 -8.12 13.27 12.27
C CYS A 89 -8.42 14.70 11.80
N SER A 90 -9.62 15.24 12.04
CA SER A 90 -9.95 16.62 11.67
C SER A 90 -9.32 17.67 12.58
N ALA A 91 -8.97 17.30 13.82
CA ALA A 91 -8.32 18.17 14.79
C ALA A 91 -6.80 18.22 14.57
N GLU A 92 -6.19 17.08 14.24
CA GLU A 92 -4.74 16.96 14.04
C GLU A 92 -4.28 17.32 12.63
N ILE A 93 -5.09 17.03 11.61
CA ILE A 93 -4.70 17.27 10.22
C ILE A 93 -5.05 18.71 9.83
N GLN A 94 -4.04 19.55 9.56
CA GLN A 94 -4.26 20.80 8.81
C GLN A 94 -5.03 20.47 7.53
N PHE A 95 -6.14 21.15 7.26
CA PHE A 95 -7.12 20.85 6.20
C PHE A 95 -6.54 20.47 4.81
N GLY A 96 -5.31 20.89 4.49
CA GLY A 96 -4.56 20.56 3.28
C GLY A 96 -3.60 19.36 3.35
N GLN A 97 -3.46 18.64 4.46
CA GLN A 97 -2.60 17.46 4.62
C GLN A 97 -3.37 16.13 4.59
N CYS A 98 -4.71 16.16 4.61
CA CYS A 98 -5.49 14.92 4.56
C CYS A 98 -5.39 14.32 3.15
N PRO A 99 -4.98 13.05 3.00
CA PRO A 99 -4.91 12.40 1.69
C PRO A 99 -6.28 12.28 1.00
N LYS A 100 -7.38 12.48 1.74
CA LYS A 100 -8.75 12.55 1.23
C LYS A 100 -9.14 13.95 0.70
N SER A 101 -8.57 15.03 1.24
CA SER A 101 -8.86 16.42 0.83
C SER A 101 -7.81 16.99 -0.14
N ARG A 102 -6.58 16.45 -0.11
CA ARG A 102 -5.50 16.85 -0.98
C ARG A 102 -5.75 16.25 -2.37
N ARG A 103 -5.91 17.11 -3.39
CA ARG A 103 -5.72 16.68 -4.79
C ARG A 103 -4.38 15.98 -4.88
N LEU A 104 -4.36 14.78 -5.45
CA LEU A 104 -3.14 14.02 -5.69
C LEU A 104 -2.06 14.96 -6.24
N GLN A 105 -1.07 15.28 -5.41
CA GLN A 105 0.11 15.98 -5.87
C GLN A 105 0.93 14.92 -6.59
N VAL A 106 0.78 14.86 -7.91
CA VAL A 106 1.76 14.18 -8.77
C VAL A 106 3.07 14.94 -8.54
N LEU A 107 3.97 14.35 -7.76
CA LEU A 107 5.30 14.92 -7.57
C LEU A 107 6.03 14.75 -8.89
N ARG A 108 6.55 15.86 -9.43
CA ARG A 108 7.42 15.77 -10.60
C ARG A 108 8.74 15.13 -10.16
N LEU A 109 9.31 14.33 -11.04
CA LEU A 109 10.59 13.64 -10.83
C LEU A 109 11.76 14.60 -10.56
N ASN A 110 11.69 15.83 -11.08
CA ASN A 110 12.61 16.92 -10.80
C ASN A 110 12.28 17.71 -9.51
N LYS A 111 11.41 17.17 -8.64
CA LYS A 111 11.15 17.80 -7.35
C LYS A 111 12.36 17.61 -6.45
N ILE A 112 12.92 18.73 -6.02
CA ILE A 112 14.01 18.78 -5.06
C ILE A 112 13.50 18.33 -3.68
N ILE A 113 14.20 17.38 -3.07
CA ILE A 113 13.95 16.86 -1.72
C ILE A 113 15.19 17.16 -0.86
N GLY A 114 14.97 17.75 0.31
CA GLY A 114 16.00 17.88 1.33
C GLY A 114 16.07 16.60 2.15
N ASP A 115 17.27 16.03 2.29
CA ASP A 115 17.52 14.80 3.02
C ASP A 115 17.59 14.99 4.55
N GLY A 116 17.45 16.23 5.03
CA GLY A 116 17.48 16.57 6.45
C GLY A 116 18.88 16.51 7.09
N ASN A 117 19.92 16.16 6.33
CA ASN A 117 21.29 16.02 6.81
C ASN A 117 22.21 17.18 6.39
N GLY A 118 21.67 18.19 5.72
CA GLY A 118 22.42 19.39 5.30
C GLY A 118 23.27 19.19 4.04
N ASP A 119 23.12 18.06 3.36
CA ASP A 119 23.73 17.81 2.07
C ASP A 119 22.91 18.41 0.91
N LYS A 120 23.50 18.42 -0.29
CA LYS A 120 22.95 19.13 -1.45
C LYS A 120 21.52 18.66 -1.76
N PRO A 121 20.61 19.58 -2.11
CA PRO A 121 19.25 19.25 -2.53
C PRO A 121 19.27 18.20 -3.65
N THR A 122 18.71 17.01 -3.38
CA THR A 122 18.70 15.90 -4.34
C THR A 122 17.35 15.87 -5.06
N GLU A 123 17.34 15.61 -6.37
CA GLU A 123 16.08 15.47 -7.10
C GLU A 123 15.46 14.09 -6.83
N LEU A 124 14.13 14.03 -6.82
CA LEU A 124 13.40 12.78 -6.58
C LEU A 124 13.79 11.66 -7.56
N GLN A 125 14.14 12.00 -8.80
CA GLN A 125 14.63 11.04 -9.79
C GLN A 125 15.97 10.40 -9.42
N ASP A 126 16.89 11.15 -8.82
CA ASP A 126 18.21 10.63 -8.44
C ASP A 126 18.11 9.65 -7.27
N LEU A 127 17.14 9.85 -6.38
CA LEU A 127 16.84 8.91 -5.29
C LEU A 127 16.23 7.59 -5.78
N ILE A 128 15.45 7.64 -6.87
CA ILE A 128 14.83 6.45 -7.46
C ILE A 128 15.82 5.72 -8.37
N ALA A 129 16.67 6.45 -9.09
CA ALA A 129 17.66 5.91 -10.01
C ALA A 129 18.93 5.40 -9.30
N GLY A 130 19.31 6.00 -8.16
CA GLY A 130 20.59 5.74 -7.49
C GLY A 130 20.66 4.45 -6.66
N LYS A 131 19.53 3.77 -6.43
CA LYS A 131 19.48 2.46 -5.77
C LYS A 131 18.54 1.55 -6.55
N SER A 132 19.06 0.87 -7.58
CA SER A 132 18.42 -0.36 -8.03
C SER A 132 18.46 -1.32 -6.84
N ILE A 133 17.36 -1.41 -6.10
CA ILE A 133 17.18 -2.43 -5.07
C ILE A 133 17.36 -3.75 -5.80
N ASP A 134 18.42 -4.50 -5.49
CA ASP A 134 18.60 -5.86 -6.00
C ASP A 134 17.45 -6.71 -5.44
N ILE A 135 16.40 -6.85 -6.26
CA ILE A 135 15.14 -7.50 -5.89
C ILE A 135 15.42 -8.98 -5.59
N ASP A 136 16.35 -9.59 -6.33
CA ASP A 136 16.74 -10.99 -6.19
C ASP A 136 17.48 -11.18 -4.87
N ALA A 137 18.45 -10.33 -4.57
CA ALA A 137 19.16 -10.41 -3.30
C ALA A 137 18.19 -10.15 -2.11
N LYS A 138 17.20 -9.27 -2.25
CA LYS A 138 16.16 -9.03 -1.23
C LYS A 138 15.23 -10.23 -1.03
N LEU A 139 14.91 -10.95 -2.11
CA LEU A 139 14.13 -12.19 -2.07
C LEU A 139 14.90 -13.30 -1.38
N ASP A 140 16.20 -13.44 -1.69
CA ASP A 140 17.07 -14.45 -1.08
C ASP A 140 17.29 -14.18 0.42
N ALA A 141 17.54 -12.92 0.80
CA ALA A 141 17.64 -12.55 2.21
C ALA A 141 16.34 -12.86 2.97
N ARG A 142 15.16 -12.59 2.38
CA ARG A 142 13.87 -12.95 3.00
C ARG A 142 13.72 -14.46 3.20
N ARG A 143 14.09 -15.27 2.19
CA ARG A 143 14.03 -16.74 2.29
C ARG A 143 14.94 -17.26 3.39
N ILE A 144 16.17 -16.76 3.46
CA ILE A 144 17.14 -17.13 4.50
C ILE A 144 16.61 -16.74 5.88
N LEU A 145 16.14 -15.50 6.06
CA LEU A 145 15.61 -15.01 7.34
C LEU A 145 14.36 -15.76 7.80
N GLN A 146 13.51 -16.23 6.87
CA GLN A 146 12.34 -17.05 7.19
C GLN A 146 12.72 -18.47 7.64
N GLY A 147 13.82 -19.02 7.14
CA GLY A 147 14.34 -20.33 7.55
C GLY A 147 15.03 -20.34 8.91
N LEU A 148 15.40 -19.16 9.44
CA LEU A 148 16.10 -19.04 10.71
C LEU A 148 15.16 -18.91 11.91
N PRO A 149 15.55 -19.44 13.09
CA PRO A 149 14.80 -19.21 14.32
C PRO A 149 14.70 -17.71 14.64
N LYS A 150 13.50 -17.26 15.03
CA LYS A 150 13.21 -15.85 15.35
C LYS A 150 14.18 -15.22 16.37
N LYS A 151 14.68 -16.02 17.33
CA LYS A 151 15.67 -15.56 18.32
C LYS A 151 17.00 -15.18 17.67
N LEU A 152 17.45 -15.97 16.68
CA LEU A 152 18.70 -15.71 15.97
C LEU A 152 18.60 -14.47 15.07
N VAL A 153 17.46 -14.30 14.39
CA VAL A 153 17.18 -13.10 13.58
C VAL A 153 17.25 -11.83 14.43
N LYS A 154 16.68 -11.85 15.64
CA LYS A 154 16.75 -10.72 16.59
C LYS A 154 18.19 -10.41 17.03
N ILE A 155 18.99 -11.44 17.29
CA ILE A 155 20.41 -11.30 17.63
C ILE A 155 21.17 -10.67 16.45
N GLY A 156 20.90 -11.12 15.22
CA GLY A 156 21.48 -10.53 14.01
C GLY A 156 21.15 -9.04 13.85
N TYR A 157 19.89 -8.64 14.09
CA TYR A 157 19.50 -7.23 14.09
C TYR A 157 20.22 -6.40 15.15
N LYS A 158 20.42 -6.94 16.36
CA LYS A 158 21.17 -6.25 17.42
C LYS A 158 22.64 -6.05 17.03
N ILE A 159 23.27 -7.06 16.44
CA ILE A 159 24.66 -6.97 15.93
C ILE A 159 24.76 -5.91 14.83
N TYR A 160 23.85 -5.93 13.85
CA TYR A 160 23.80 -4.93 12.77
C TYR A 160 23.62 -3.51 13.29
N ALA A 161 22.76 -3.31 14.29
CA ALA A 161 22.54 -2.02 14.93
C ALA A 161 23.67 -1.59 15.89
N GLY A 162 24.72 -2.40 16.05
CA GLY A 162 25.83 -2.13 16.98
C GLY A 162 25.43 -2.20 18.46
N LEU A 163 24.30 -2.85 18.79
CA LEU A 163 23.79 -2.97 20.15
C LEU A 163 24.50 -4.11 20.91
N PRO A 164 24.82 -3.92 22.20
CA PRO A 164 25.44 -4.97 23.00
C PRO A 164 24.49 -6.15 23.21
N LEU A 165 24.99 -7.37 23.01
CA LEU A 165 24.25 -8.61 23.24
C LEU A 165 24.20 -8.98 24.72
N GLU A 166 23.04 -9.48 25.16
CA GLU A 166 22.86 -10.01 26.52
C GLU A 166 23.60 -11.35 26.71
N LYS A 167 23.87 -11.70 27.97
CA LYS A 167 24.60 -12.94 28.33
C LYS A 167 23.86 -14.21 27.88
N GLU A 168 22.53 -14.16 27.82
CA GLU A 168 21.69 -15.26 27.32
C GLU A 168 21.75 -15.40 25.80
N GLU A 169 21.72 -14.28 25.09
CA GLU A 169 21.83 -14.21 23.63
C GLU A 169 23.18 -14.73 23.14
N LYS A 170 24.27 -14.36 23.83
CA LYS A 170 25.62 -14.87 23.57
C LYS A 170 25.72 -16.39 23.77
N ARG A 171 25.11 -16.91 24.85
CA ARG A 171 25.06 -18.38 25.10
C ARG A 171 24.27 -19.11 24.03
N TYR A 172 23.13 -18.56 23.63
CA TYR A 172 22.29 -19.11 22.57
C TYR A 172 23.01 -19.14 21.22
N LEU A 173 23.68 -18.03 20.85
CA LEU A 173 24.46 -17.94 19.61
C LEU A 173 25.59 -18.97 19.58
N LYS A 174 26.36 -19.10 20.67
CA LYS A 174 27.46 -20.08 20.78
C LYS A 174 26.96 -21.52 20.67
N HIS A 175 25.84 -21.84 21.30
CA HIS A 175 25.23 -23.17 21.19
C HIS A 175 24.75 -23.44 19.76
N TRP A 176 24.10 -22.47 19.12
CA TRP A 176 23.60 -22.61 17.75
C TRP A 176 24.73 -22.84 16.73
N GLN A 177 25.85 -22.13 16.87
CA GLN A 177 27.07 -22.28 16.06
C GLN A 177 27.77 -23.64 16.27
N ALA A 178 27.66 -24.24 17.47
CA ALA A 178 28.21 -25.57 17.73
C ALA A 178 27.39 -26.70 17.10
N VAL A 179 26.07 -26.49 16.95
CA VAL A 179 25.13 -27.49 16.39
C VAL A 179 25.08 -27.42 14.87
N HIS A 180 25.25 -26.25 14.27
CA HIS A 180 25.21 -26.05 12.82
C HIS A 180 26.60 -25.67 12.33
N THR A 181 27.29 -26.60 11.65
CA THR A 181 28.67 -26.45 11.18
C THR A 181 28.81 -25.47 10.01
N THR A 182 27.70 -25.04 9.40
CA THR A 182 27.70 -24.00 8.37
C THR A 182 28.03 -22.66 9.04
N PRO A 183 29.15 -22.00 8.71
CA PRO A 183 29.49 -20.73 9.34
C PRO A 183 28.49 -19.68 8.87
N LEU A 184 27.55 -19.31 9.73
CA LEU A 184 26.97 -17.97 9.68
C LEU A 184 28.10 -17.02 10.10
N VAL A 185 28.83 -16.49 9.12
CA VAL A 185 29.84 -15.46 9.36
C VAL A 185 29.12 -14.20 9.80
N LEU A 186 28.81 -14.12 11.09
CA LEU A 186 28.29 -12.94 11.79
C LEU A 186 29.47 -12.12 12.31
N GLY A 187 30.45 -11.89 11.43
CA GLY A 187 31.60 -11.03 11.65
C GLY A 187 31.37 -9.70 10.95
N GLN A 188 31.90 -8.62 11.54
CA GLN A 188 31.81 -7.26 11.03
C GLN A 188 32.38 -7.11 9.60
N ASP A 189 33.17 -8.08 9.14
CA ASP A 189 33.91 -8.04 7.87
C ASP A 189 33.41 -9.05 6.81
N HIS A 190 32.43 -9.91 7.12
CA HIS A 190 31.95 -10.92 6.15
C HIS A 190 30.50 -11.42 6.40
N LEU A 191 29.61 -10.56 6.91
CA LEU A 191 28.26 -10.61 6.34
C LEU A 191 28.49 -10.18 4.88
N ASP A 192 28.28 -11.09 3.91
CA ASP A 192 28.36 -10.79 2.48
C ASP A 192 27.93 -9.34 2.29
N GLU A 193 28.78 -8.48 1.72
CA GLU A 193 28.45 -7.05 1.55
C GLU A 193 27.04 -6.89 0.96
N ARG A 194 26.60 -7.88 0.18
CA ARG A 194 25.23 -8.11 -0.32
C ARG A 194 24.12 -8.12 0.74
N ILE A 195 24.28 -8.77 1.90
CA ILE A 195 23.26 -8.80 2.98
C ILE A 195 23.18 -7.45 3.69
N LEU A 196 24.30 -6.75 3.85
CA LEU A 196 24.36 -5.43 4.46
C LEU A 196 23.83 -4.33 3.51
N GLU A 197 24.10 -4.44 2.20
CA GLU A 197 23.51 -3.58 1.16
C GLU A 197 21.98 -3.69 1.08
N LEU A 198 21.42 -4.87 1.37
CA LEU A 198 19.97 -5.11 1.35
C LEU A 198 19.22 -4.56 2.56
N LEU A 199 19.92 -4.20 3.63
CA LEU A 199 19.37 -3.57 4.83
C LEU A 199 19.53 -2.04 4.82
N ARG A 200 19.98 -1.48 3.69
CA ARG A 200 20.18 -0.04 3.43
C ARG A 200 19.22 0.50 2.35
#